data_AF-A0A923UZI8-F1
#
_entry.id   AF-A0A923UZI8-F1
#
_cell.length_a   1.000
_cell.length_b   1.000
_cell.length_c   1.000
_cell.angle_alpha   90.00
_cell.angle_beta   90.00
_cell.angle_gamma   90.00
#
_symmetry.space_group_name_H-M   'P 1'
#
loop_
_entity.id
_entity.type
_entity.pdbx_description
1 polymer ?
#
loop_
_entity_poly.entity_id
_entity_poly.type
_entity_poly.pdbx_seq_one_letter_code
_entity_poly.pdbx_strand_id
1 'polypeptide(L)' 'KNVSYYIIAQASKFVRPGASRIASTSNGNLTNVAFKNSDGKKVLIVTNTGTADQQFNVLFGSKAFQSTLRQGSVATYVW' A
#
# COMPACT_ATOMS: atom_id res chain seq x y z
N LYS A 1 -13.45 18.26 -6.27
CA LYS A 1 -13.36 16.85 -5.79
C LYS A 1 -12.05 16.74 -4.99
N ASN A 2 -12.09 16.51 -3.68
CA ASN A 2 -10.90 16.62 -2.82
C ASN A 2 -10.18 15.26 -2.74
N VAL A 3 -9.10 15.10 -3.49
CA VAL A 3 -8.35 13.83 -3.62
C VAL A 3 -7.85 13.33 -2.25
N SER A 4 -7.49 14.25 -1.35
CA SER A 4 -7.05 13.96 0.01
C SER A 4 -8.10 13.22 0.84
N TYR A 5 -9.39 13.51 0.66
CA TYR A 5 -10.47 12.83 1.39
C TYR A 5 -10.56 11.35 1.03
N TYR A 6 -10.41 11.00 -0.24
CA TYR A 6 -10.44 9.62 -0.71
C TYR A 6 -9.20 8.84 -0.26
N ILE A 7 -8.03 9.47 -0.25
CA ILE A 7 -6.79 8.86 0.23
C ILE A 7 -6.91 8.52 1.72
N ILE A 8 -7.41 9.47 2.53
CA ILE A 8 -7.62 9.25 3.96
C ILE A 8 -8.69 8.17 4.18
N ALA A 9 -9.84 8.26 3.51
CA ALA A 9 -10.92 7.28 3.65
C ALA A 9 -10.46 5.86 3.25
N GLN A 10 -9.69 5.73 2.17
CA GLN A 10 -9.14 4.46 1.71
C GLN A 10 -8.14 3.89 2.72
N ALA A 11 -7.26 4.71 3.29
CA ALA A 11 -6.32 4.28 4.31
C ALA A 11 -7.04 3.89 5.63
N SER A 12 -7.95 4.75 6.12
CA SER A 12 -8.66 4.57 7.40
C SER A 12 -9.58 3.35 7.43
N LYS A 13 -10.04 2.85 6.27
CA LYS A 13 -10.81 1.61 6.21
C LYS A 13 -10.01 0.39 6.70
N PHE A 14 -8.68 0.40 6.52
CA PHE A 14 -7.83 -0.75 6.78
C PHE A 14 -6.79 -0.51 7.89
N VAL A 15 -6.34 0.74 8.06
CA VAL A 15 -5.43 1.16 9.13
C VAL A 15 -6.26 1.54 10.36
N ARG A 16 -6.20 0.72 11.41
CA ARG A 16 -6.99 0.91 12.63
C ARG A 16 -6.29 1.85 13.63
N PRO A 17 -7.02 2.49 14.55
CA PRO A 17 -6.41 3.19 15.67
C PRO A 17 -5.41 2.28 16.41
N GLY A 18 -4.23 2.82 16.72
CA GLY A 18 -3.13 2.05 17.32
C GLY A 18 -2.26 1.28 16.32
N ALA A 19 -2.53 1.38 15.02
CA ALA A 19 -1.61 0.85 14.00
C ALA A 19 -0.26 1.60 14.04
N SER A 20 0.82 0.83 13.87
CA SER A 20 2.18 1.36 13.79
C SER A 20 2.64 1.37 12.34
N ARG A 21 3.23 2.47 11.87
CA ARG A 21 3.92 2.49 10.57
C ARG A 21 5.15 1.59 10.68
N ILE A 22 5.33 0.70 9.72
CA ILE A 22 6.51 -0.15 9.61
C ILE A 22 7.35 0.25 8.39
N ALA A 23 8.63 -0.12 8.39
CA ALA A 23 9.51 0.15 7.27
C ALA A 23 9.01 -0.55 5.99
N SER A 24 9.12 0.15 4.87
CA SER A 24 8.83 -0.38 3.55
C SER A 24 9.78 0.22 2.52
N THR A 25 10.05 -0.55 1.47
CA THR A 25 10.97 -0.14 0.41
C THR A 25 10.16 0.33 -0.78
N SER A 26 10.43 1.53 -1.27
CA SER A 26 9.88 2.06 -2.53
C SER A 26 10.88 1.89 -3.66
N ASN A 27 10.40 1.56 -4.86
CA ASN A 27 11.25 1.42 -6.03
C ASN A 27 10.61 2.16 -7.22
N GLY A 28 11.39 3.04 -7.86
CA GLY A 28 11.00 3.78 -9.06
C GLY A 28 9.63 4.46 -8.94
N ASN A 29 8.72 4.09 -9.83
CA ASN A 29 7.37 4.68 -9.97
C ASN A 29 6.34 4.14 -8.96
N LEU A 30 6.75 3.29 -8.02
CA LEU A 30 5.89 2.72 -7.00
C LEU A 30 6.22 3.32 -5.64
N THR A 31 5.39 4.28 -5.23
CA THR A 31 5.43 4.84 -3.88
C THR A 31 4.55 4.01 -2.96
N ASN A 32 4.97 3.80 -1.72
CA ASN A 32 4.20 2.97 -0.80
C ASN A 32 4.42 3.35 0.67
N VAL A 33 3.48 2.88 1.51
CA VAL A 33 3.58 2.94 2.96
C VAL A 33 2.98 1.67 3.55
N ALA A 34 3.62 1.13 4.58
CA ALA A 34 3.17 -0.06 5.29
C ALA A 34 2.84 0.23 6.75
N PHE A 35 1.83 -0.48 7.27
CA PHE A 35 1.39 -0.42 8.67
C PHE A 35 1.23 -1.83 9.22
N LYS A 36 1.41 -1.98 10.54
CA LYS A 36 1.00 -3.14 11.32
C LYS A 36 -0.11 -2.72 12.27
N ASN A 37 -1.30 -3.29 12.08
CA ASN A 37 -2.43 -3.13 12.98
C ASN A 37 -2.19 -3.86 14.30
N SER A 38 -2.95 -3.49 15.34
CA SER A 38 -2.93 -4.13 16.66
C SER A 38 -3.35 -5.59 16.63
N ASP A 39 -4.20 -5.99 15.66
CA ASP A 39 -4.58 -7.39 15.40
C ASP A 39 -3.48 -8.20 14.68
N GLY A 40 -2.31 -7.59 14.43
CA GLY A 40 -1.16 -8.23 13.78
C GLY A 40 -1.21 -8.21 12.25
N LYS A 41 -2.34 -7.83 11.64
CA LYS A 41 -2.44 -7.69 10.19
C LYS A 41 -1.56 -6.56 9.69
N LYS A 42 -1.00 -6.76 8.50
CA LYS A 42 -0.24 -5.75 7.78
C LYS A 42 -1.11 -5.14 6.71
N VAL A 43 -0.94 -3.85 6.54
CA VAL A 43 -1.62 -3.06 5.52
C VAL A 43 -0.53 -2.38 4.70
N LEU A 44 -0.54 -2.62 3.40
CA LEU A 44 0.33 -1.94 2.45
C LEU A 44 -0.52 -1.12 1.51
N ILE A 45 -0.20 0.16 1.38
CA ILE A 45 -0.80 1.04 0.38
C ILE A 45 0.28 1.34 -0.66
N VAL A 46 -0.01 1.04 -1.93
CA VAL A 46 0.90 1.26 -3.05
C VAL A 46 0.23 2.16 -4.07
N THR A 47 0.95 3.17 -4.54
CA THR A 47 0.52 4.08 -5.60
C THR A 47 1.48 3.97 -6.77
N ASN A 48 0.94 3.72 -7.97
CA ASN A 48 1.69 3.77 -9.21
C ASN A 48 1.63 5.20 -9.76
N THR A 49 2.74 5.94 -9.62
CA THR A 49 2.89 7.31 -10.14
C THR A 49 3.46 7.35 -11.56
N GLY A 50 3.69 6.18 -12.17
CA GLY A 50 4.17 6.05 -13.54
C GLY A 50 3.07 6.19 -14.59
N THR A 51 3.50 6.24 -15.85
CA THR A 51 2.65 6.37 -17.05
C THR A 51 2.40 5.03 -17.74
N ALA A 52 2.60 3.92 -17.04
CA ALA A 52 2.39 2.57 -17.54
C ALA A 52 1.95 1.66 -16.39
N ASP A 53 1.34 0.52 -16.74
CA ASP A 53 1.05 -0.52 -15.78
C ASP A 53 2.36 -1.06 -15.18
N GLN A 54 2.37 -1.29 -13.87
CA GLN A 54 3.55 -1.73 -13.14
C GLN A 54 3.25 -3.05 -12.44
N GLN A 55 4.00 -4.09 -12.80
CA GLN A 55 4.02 -5.35 -12.07
C GLN A 55 5.13 -5.30 -11.01
N PHE A 56 4.81 -5.74 -9.79
CA PHE A 56 5.76 -5.75 -8.68
C PHE A 56 5.50 -6.91 -7.72
N ASN A 57 6.53 -7.24 -6.95
CA ASN A 57 6.46 -8.23 -5.90
C ASN A 57 6.41 -7.52 -4.54
N VAL A 58 5.53 -7.98 -3.66
CA VAL A 58 5.52 -7.60 -2.25
C VAL A 58 6.15 -8.73 -1.48
N LEU A 59 7.26 -8.44 -0.80
CA LEU A 59 7.99 -9.40 0.04
C LEU A 59 7.82 -9.03 1.51
N PHE A 60 7.52 -10.02 2.34
CA PHE A 60 7.44 -9.88 3.79
C PHE A 60 7.93 -11.16 4.48
N GLY A 61 9.09 -11.09 5.15
CA GLY A 61 9.72 -12.27 5.74
C GLY A 61 9.97 -13.34 4.66
N SER A 62 9.46 -14.55 4.89
CA SER A 62 9.51 -15.67 3.93
C SER A 62 8.32 -15.72 2.96
N LYS A 63 7.41 -14.74 2.99
CA LYS A 63 6.22 -14.68 2.14
C LYS A 63 6.40 -13.67 1.02
N ALA A 64 5.86 -13.98 -0.16
CA ALA A 64 5.78 -13.06 -1.27
C ALA A 64 4.47 -13.21 -2.03
N PHE A 65 3.98 -12.13 -2.62
CA PHE A 65 2.95 -12.17 -3.64
C PHE A 65 3.24 -11.15 -4.74
N GLN A 66 2.73 -11.43 -5.94
CA GLN A 66 2.84 -10.54 -7.09
C GLN A 66 1.55 -9.74 -7.27
N SER A 67 1.66 -8.50 -7.70
CA SER A 67 0.52 -7.69 -8.11
C SER A 67 0.87 -6.79 -9.29
N THR A 68 -0.15 -6.40 -10.04
CA THR A 68 -0.04 -5.44 -11.13
C THR A 68 -0.96 -4.27 -10.83
N LEU A 69 -0.43 -3.06 -10.89
CA LEU A 69 -1.16 -1.83 -10.64
C LEU A 69 -1.12 -0.95 -11.89
N ARG A 70 -2.30 -0.54 -12.36
CA ARG A 70 -2.43 0.31 -13.54
C ARG A 70 -1.81 1.69 -13.31
N GLN A 71 -1.47 2.38 -14.40
CA GLN A 71 -0.97 3.76 -14.32
C GLN A 71 -1.90 4.66 -13.49
N GLY A 72 -1.33 5.51 -12.63
CA GLY A 72 -2.07 6.44 -11.78
C GLY A 72 -2.99 5.82 -10.73
N SER A 73 -2.97 4.49 -10.54
CA SER A 73 -3.85 3.79 -9.61
C SER A 73 -3.21 3.63 -8.23
N VAL A 74 -4.06 3.43 -7.22
CA VAL A 74 -3.68 3.10 -5.85
C VAL A 74 -4.35 1.80 -5.43
N ALA A 75 -3.61 0.94 -4.73
CA ALA A 75 -4.12 -0.32 -4.19
C ALA A 75 -3.77 -0.46 -2.72
N THR A 76 -4.66 -1.14 -1.99
CA THR A 76 -4.44 -1.50 -0.59
C THR A 76 -4.46 -3.01 -0.45
N TYR A 77 -3.40 -3.56 0.14
CA TYR A 77 -3.22 -4.98 0.39
C TYR A 77 -3.25 -5.23 1.90
N VAL A 78 -3.95 -6.27 2.33
CA VAL A 78 -4.07 -6.64 3.75
C VAL A 78 -3.76 -8.13 3.91
N TRP A 79 -2.87 -8.47 4.84
CA TRP A 79 -2.48 -9.86 5.13
C TRP A 79 -2.00 -10.08 6.58
#